data_AF-Q75EH5-F1
#
_entry.id   AF-Q75EH5-F1
#
_cell.length_a   1.000
_cell.length_b   1.000
_cell.length_c   1.000
_cell.angle_alpha   90.00
_cell.angle_beta   90.00
_cell.angle_gamma   90.00
#
_symmetry.space_group_name_H-M   'P 1'
#
loop_
_entity.id
_entity.type
_entity.pdbx_description
1 polymer ?
#
loop_
_entity_poly.entity_id
_entity_poly.type
_entity_poly.pdbx_seq_one_letter_code
_entity_poly.pdbx_strand_id
1 'polypeptide(L)'
;MEQALEDLELLVVGDVTRDLFTEAVAQQHLDTGEQLDVSQFLLANNLQYVFIDDLHKQLKQLEQDISNALLNEVKHSYAEYASLCAQFGGKHNSEILDSLQQVRYEVAAFENKLRQLVHVELRSTRDNVESKIEYLKALDTLDTLLQKHVALDSIFQFSARLSRSLEVACQDAPAIDDELVSELLKELYKLLQCAHSILIEFQDLSSPLVTRFRNNYQNNVHVFHSIVSILIDKCSEKSAEFPSMTSTLVAVAKR
;
A
#
# COMPACT_ATOMS: atom_id res chain seq x y z
N MET A 1 -79.71 -46.93 14.08
CA MET A 1 -78.53 -46.86 14.96
C MET A 1 -77.61 -48.01 14.58
N GLU A 2 -76.97 -47.93 13.42
CA GLU A 2 -76.14 -49.02 12.86
C GLU A 2 -75.15 -48.53 11.79
N GLN A 3 -74.87 -47.22 11.73
CA GLN A 3 -74.04 -46.60 10.68
C GLN A 3 -72.87 -45.77 11.23
N ALA A 4 -72.40 -46.05 12.45
CA ALA A 4 -71.29 -45.32 13.07
C ALA A 4 -70.18 -46.25 13.61
N LEU A 5 -70.09 -47.48 13.10
CA LEU A 5 -69.12 -48.49 13.56
C LEU A 5 -68.16 -49.00 12.46
N GLU A 6 -68.26 -48.51 11.22
CA GLU A 6 -67.49 -49.06 10.07
C GLU A 6 -66.24 -48.26 9.68
N ASP A 7 -65.91 -47.14 10.35
CA ASP A 7 -64.67 -46.37 10.13
C ASP A 7 -63.67 -46.50 11.30
N LEU A 8 -63.47 -47.72 11.82
CA LEU A 8 -62.24 -48.03 12.56
C LEU A 8 -61.33 -48.83 11.64
N GLU A 9 -60.51 -48.12 10.85
CA GLU A 9 -59.28 -48.70 10.32
C GLU A 9 -58.49 -49.27 11.50
N LEU A 10 -58.37 -50.60 11.55
CA LEU A 10 -57.53 -51.29 12.52
C LEU A 10 -56.10 -50.74 12.38
N LEU A 11 -55.66 -50.01 13.40
CA LEU A 11 -54.29 -49.55 13.56
C LEU A 11 -53.34 -50.75 13.52
N VAL A 12 -52.78 -51.04 12.35
CA VAL A 12 -51.70 -52.02 12.20
C VAL A 12 -50.44 -51.36 12.73
N VAL A 13 -50.06 -51.74 13.95
CA VAL A 13 -48.76 -51.38 14.53
C VAL A 13 -47.68 -52.12 13.74
N GLY A 14 -46.76 -51.37 13.10
CA GLY A 14 -45.59 -51.96 12.43
C GLY A 14 -44.47 -52.30 13.40
N ASP A 15 -43.71 -53.36 13.11
CA ASP A 15 -42.52 -53.73 13.87
C ASP A 15 -41.41 -52.68 13.71
N VAL A 16 -40.72 -52.37 14.80
CA VAL A 16 -39.62 -51.40 14.82
C VAL A 16 -38.40 -51.99 14.11
N THR A 17 -38.08 -51.51 12.90
CA THR A 17 -36.93 -51.97 12.10
C THR A 17 -35.90 -50.87 11.86
N ARG A 18 -34.67 -51.27 11.51
CA ARG A 18 -33.56 -50.35 11.21
C ARG A 18 -33.90 -49.39 10.07
N ASP A 19 -34.61 -49.88 9.05
CA ASP A 19 -34.93 -49.11 7.85
C ASP A 19 -35.93 -47.97 8.16
N LEU A 20 -36.88 -48.22 9.07
CA LEU A 20 -37.82 -47.24 9.62
C LEU A 20 -37.12 -46.07 10.33
N PHE A 21 -36.06 -46.34 11.11
CA PHE A 21 -35.26 -45.28 11.73
C PHE A 21 -34.43 -44.51 10.70
N THR A 22 -33.85 -45.18 9.70
CA THR A 22 -33.08 -44.49 8.66
C THR A 22 -33.93 -43.60 7.77
N GLU A 23 -35.18 -44.00 7.47
CA GLU A 23 -36.13 -43.17 6.72
C GLU A 23 -36.58 -41.96 7.54
N ALA A 24 -36.86 -42.11 8.83
CA ALA A 24 -37.24 -41.01 9.71
C ALA A 24 -36.10 -39.99 9.89
N VAL A 25 -34.86 -40.46 10.07
CA VAL A 25 -33.66 -39.61 10.15
C VAL A 25 -33.38 -38.92 8.81
N ALA A 26 -33.54 -39.62 7.68
CA ALA A 26 -33.33 -39.04 6.35
C ALA A 26 -34.38 -37.97 6.00
N GLN A 27 -35.64 -38.16 6.39
CA GLN A 27 -36.71 -37.18 6.21
C GLN A 27 -36.52 -35.94 7.10
N GLN A 28 -36.03 -36.10 8.33
CA GLN A 28 -35.79 -34.97 9.24
C GLN A 28 -34.54 -34.16 8.88
N HIS A 29 -33.49 -34.78 8.31
CA HIS A 29 -32.29 -34.06 7.85
C HIS A 29 -32.54 -33.11 6.66
N LEU A 30 -33.66 -33.24 5.94
CA LEU A 30 -34.04 -32.31 4.87
C LEU A 30 -34.65 -31.00 5.38
N ASP A 31 -35.31 -31.00 6.55
CA ASP A 31 -36.10 -29.85 7.01
C ASP A 31 -35.53 -29.12 8.24
N THR A 32 -34.82 -29.80 9.16
CA THR A 32 -34.19 -29.12 10.30
C THR A 32 -33.03 -29.95 10.84
N GLY A 33 -31.82 -29.38 10.92
CA GLY A 33 -30.60 -30.08 11.36
C GLY A 33 -30.54 -30.43 12.85
N GLU A 34 -31.67 -30.74 13.48
CA GLU A 34 -31.78 -31.12 14.90
C GLU A 34 -32.08 -32.61 15.09
N GLN A 35 -31.82 -33.08 16.32
CA GLN A 35 -31.94 -34.48 16.74
C GLN A 35 -33.35 -35.04 16.51
N LEU A 36 -33.44 -36.35 16.25
CA LEU A 36 -34.69 -37.04 15.94
C LEU A 36 -35.77 -36.81 17.00
N ASP A 37 -36.89 -36.20 16.62
CA ASP A 37 -38.05 -36.05 17.50
C ASP A 37 -38.76 -37.41 17.67
N VAL A 38 -38.43 -38.07 18.77
CA VAL A 38 -38.97 -39.37 19.18
C VAL A 38 -40.49 -39.31 19.33
N SER A 39 -41.05 -38.18 19.77
CA SER A 39 -42.49 -38.04 20.01
C SER A 39 -43.28 -38.09 18.71
N GLN A 40 -42.77 -37.39 17.69
CA GLN A 40 -43.36 -37.35 16.36
C GLN A 40 -43.17 -38.68 15.61
N PHE A 41 -42.03 -39.36 15.82
CA PHE A 41 -41.75 -40.69 15.27
C PHE A 41 -42.68 -41.78 15.82
N LEU A 42 -42.96 -41.76 17.14
CA LEU A 42 -43.87 -42.71 17.79
C LEU A 42 -45.33 -42.49 17.38
N LEU A 43 -45.72 -41.23 17.14
CA LEU A 43 -47.04 -40.85 16.62
C LEU A 43 -47.24 -41.31 15.18
N ALA A 44 -46.27 -41.02 14.29
CA ALA A 44 -46.38 -41.29 12.86
C ALA A 44 -46.48 -42.79 12.53
N ASN A 45 -45.87 -43.64 13.36
CA ASN A 45 -45.86 -45.10 13.19
C ASN A 45 -46.87 -45.83 14.08
N ASN A 46 -47.82 -45.11 14.70
CA ASN A 46 -48.86 -45.67 15.56
C ASN A 46 -48.34 -46.51 16.75
N LEU A 47 -47.09 -46.28 17.16
CA LEU A 47 -46.41 -46.99 18.26
C LEU A 47 -46.93 -46.59 19.65
N GLN A 48 -47.81 -45.59 19.71
CA GLN A 48 -48.50 -45.14 20.92
C GLN A 48 -49.44 -46.17 21.53
N TYR A 49 -49.82 -47.18 20.76
CA TYR A 49 -50.73 -48.25 21.17
C TYR A 49 -50.00 -49.53 21.62
N VAL A 50 -48.66 -49.51 21.63
CA VAL A 50 -47.83 -50.64 22.07
C VAL A 50 -47.48 -50.48 23.55
N PHE A 51 -47.52 -51.56 24.31
CA PHE A 51 -47.02 -51.56 25.68
C PHE A 51 -45.53 -51.21 25.68
N ILE A 52 -45.16 -50.25 26.53
CA ILE A 52 -43.79 -49.71 26.60
C ILE A 52 -42.75 -50.82 26.82
N ASP A 53 -43.11 -51.88 27.54
CA ASP A 53 -42.24 -53.03 27.80
C ASP A 53 -41.91 -53.83 26.52
N ASP A 54 -42.86 -53.98 25.60
CA ASP A 54 -42.66 -54.68 24.33
C ASP A 54 -41.83 -53.82 23.36
N LEU A 55 -42.10 -52.51 23.32
CA LEU A 55 -41.30 -51.56 22.56
C LEU A 55 -39.86 -51.50 23.08
N HIS A 56 -39.67 -51.51 24.41
CA HIS A 56 -38.34 -51.54 25.03
C HIS A 56 -37.58 -52.82 24.67
N LYS A 57 -38.27 -53.96 24.65
CA LYS A 57 -37.67 -55.24 24.23
C LYS A 57 -37.26 -55.23 22.76
N GLN A 58 -38.11 -54.74 21.87
CA GLN A 58 -37.79 -54.60 20.45
C GLN A 58 -36.63 -53.62 20.21
N LEU A 59 -36.62 -52.48 20.91
CA LEU A 59 -35.54 -51.49 20.81
C LEU A 59 -34.20 -52.06 21.29
N LYS A 60 -34.20 -52.80 22.40
CA LYS A 60 -32.99 -53.43 22.95
C LYS A 60 -32.44 -54.53 22.03
N GLN A 61 -33.34 -55.28 21.37
CA GLN A 61 -32.94 -56.26 20.38
C GLN A 61 -32.36 -55.60 19.13
N LEU A 62 -32.98 -54.51 18.66
CA LEU A 62 -32.46 -53.72 17.54
C LEU A 62 -31.12 -53.05 17.86
N GLU A 63 -30.94 -52.52 19.07
CA GLU A 63 -29.67 -51.96 19.54
C GLU A 63 -28.55 -53.01 19.50
N GLN A 64 -28.86 -54.23 19.94
CA GLN A 64 -27.93 -55.35 19.93
C GLN A 64 -27.59 -55.79 18.49
N ASP A 65 -28.58 -55.83 17.60
CA ASP A 65 -28.40 -56.19 16.19
C ASP A 65 -27.60 -55.12 15.42
N ILE A 66 -27.87 -53.83 15.66
CA ILE A 66 -27.11 -52.72 15.09
C ILE A 66 -25.67 -52.74 15.61
N SER A 67 -25.47 -52.94 16.91
CA SER A 67 -24.14 -53.02 17.51
C SER A 67 -23.32 -54.17 16.91
N ASN A 68 -23.95 -55.34 16.72
CA ASN A 68 -23.32 -56.49 16.09
C ASN A 68 -23.02 -56.26 14.61
N ALA A 69 -23.93 -55.61 13.87
CA ALA A 69 -23.71 -55.26 12.47
C ALA A 69 -22.55 -54.25 12.30
N LEU A 70 -22.52 -53.19 13.11
CA LEU A 70 -21.44 -52.20 13.13
C LEU A 70 -20.11 -52.83 13.52
N LEU A 71 -20.09 -53.71 14.54
CA LEU A 71 -18.87 -54.44 14.91
C LEU A 71 -18.36 -55.32 13.77
N ASN A 72 -19.25 -55.99 13.03
CA ASN A 72 -18.87 -56.81 11.89
C ASN A 72 -18.36 -55.97 10.71
N GLU A 73 -18.98 -54.83 10.44
CA GLU A 73 -18.58 -53.91 9.36
C GLU A 73 -17.25 -53.24 9.67
N VAL A 74 -17.06 -52.75 10.90
CA VAL A 74 -15.78 -52.22 11.39
C VAL A 74 -14.71 -53.30 11.36
N LYS A 75 -15.02 -54.53 11.78
CA LYS A 75 -14.06 -55.65 11.73
C LYS A 75 -13.67 -56.00 10.29
N HIS A 76 -14.61 -55.92 9.35
CA HIS A 76 -14.32 -56.18 7.94
C HIS A 76 -13.46 -55.08 7.32
N SER A 77 -13.85 -53.82 7.51
CA SER A 77 -13.09 -52.65 7.02
C SER A 77 -11.70 -52.56 7.65
N TYR A 78 -11.58 -52.87 8.94
CA TYR A 78 -10.28 -52.90 9.62
C TYR A 78 -9.42 -54.08 9.16
N ALA A 79 -10.02 -55.23 8.84
CA ALA A 79 -9.31 -56.35 8.24
C ALA A 79 -8.80 -56.02 6.82
N GLU A 80 -9.58 -55.31 6.02
CA GLU A 80 -9.16 -54.81 4.71
C GLU A 80 -8.01 -53.79 4.84
N TYR A 81 -8.13 -52.83 5.74
CA TYR A 81 -7.07 -51.86 6.02
C TYR A 81 -5.80 -52.53 6.56
N ALA A 82 -5.94 -53.48 7.48
CA ALA A 82 -4.81 -54.26 7.99
C ALA A 82 -4.16 -55.12 6.89
N SER A 83 -4.94 -55.65 5.95
CA SER A 83 -4.42 -56.39 4.80
C SER A 83 -3.64 -55.49 3.83
N LEU A 84 -4.12 -54.26 3.61
CA LEU A 84 -3.41 -53.22 2.86
C LEU A 84 -2.10 -52.86 3.56
N CYS A 85 -2.14 -52.57 4.86
CA CYS A 85 -0.94 -52.31 5.65
C CYS A 85 0.04 -53.49 5.65
N ALA A 86 -0.44 -54.73 5.65
CA ALA A 86 0.41 -55.92 5.55
C ALA A 86 1.04 -56.09 4.15
N GLN A 87 0.33 -55.75 3.08
CA GLN A 87 0.85 -55.76 1.70
C GLN A 87 1.92 -54.69 1.48
N PHE A 88 1.77 -53.52 2.09
CA PHE A 88 2.74 -52.42 2.00
C PHE A 88 3.82 -52.43 3.10
N GLY A 89 3.64 -53.24 4.15
CA GLY A 89 4.56 -53.36 5.28
C GLY A 89 5.78 -54.27 5.05
N GLY A 90 5.93 -54.83 3.84
CA GLY A 90 7.14 -55.58 3.46
C GLY A 90 8.38 -54.67 3.43
N LYS A 91 9.51 -55.14 3.97
CA LYS A 91 10.77 -54.37 4.12
C LYS A 91 11.21 -53.61 2.85
N HIS A 92 10.93 -54.12 1.65
CA HIS A 92 11.26 -53.45 0.38
C HIS A 92 10.42 -52.21 0.05
N ASN A 93 9.19 -52.11 0.54
CA ASN A 93 8.35 -50.92 0.35
C ASN A 93 8.57 -49.86 1.43
N SER A 94 9.15 -50.23 2.59
CA SER A 94 9.42 -49.29 3.68
C SER A 94 10.46 -48.23 3.30
N GLU A 95 11.59 -48.60 2.69
CA GLU A 95 12.61 -47.62 2.27
C GLU A 95 12.10 -46.69 1.16
N ILE A 96 11.27 -47.20 0.26
CA ILE A 96 10.65 -46.40 -0.82
C ILE A 96 9.60 -45.44 -0.23
N LEU A 97 8.79 -45.88 0.72
CA LEU A 97 7.79 -45.04 1.39
C LEU A 97 8.43 -44.01 2.31
N ASP A 98 9.49 -44.37 3.03
CA ASP A 98 10.25 -43.49 3.91
C ASP A 98 10.97 -42.41 3.08
N SER A 99 11.60 -42.80 1.96
CA SER A 99 12.19 -41.84 1.02
C SER A 99 11.14 -40.94 0.36
N LEU A 100 9.96 -41.45 0.00
CA LEU A 100 8.85 -40.63 -0.51
C LEU A 100 8.30 -39.66 0.54
N GLN A 101 8.18 -40.09 1.80
CA GLN A 101 7.81 -39.21 2.90
C GLN A 101 8.87 -38.13 3.13
N GLN A 102 10.14 -38.50 3.09
CA GLN A 102 11.24 -37.55 3.23
C GLN A 102 11.26 -36.53 2.08
N VAL A 103 11.10 -36.97 0.84
CA VAL A 103 10.95 -36.09 -0.32
C VAL A 103 9.73 -35.18 -0.16
N ARG A 104 8.60 -35.70 0.34
CA ARG A 104 7.40 -34.88 0.58
C ARG A 104 7.65 -33.81 1.64
N TYR A 105 8.38 -34.14 2.70
CA TYR A 105 8.80 -33.18 3.72
C TYR A 105 9.77 -32.14 3.15
N GLU A 106 10.74 -32.55 2.35
CA GLU A 106 11.70 -31.65 1.70
C GLU A 106 11.02 -30.71 0.71
N VAL A 107 10.06 -31.20 -0.09
CA VAL A 107 9.25 -30.38 -1.00
C VAL A 107 8.40 -29.38 -0.22
N ALA A 108 7.74 -29.79 0.87
CA ALA A 108 6.97 -28.88 1.71
C ALA A 108 7.85 -27.81 2.39
N ALA A 109 9.04 -28.20 2.85
CA ALA A 109 10.02 -27.27 3.41
C ALA A 109 10.55 -26.29 2.35
N PHE A 110 10.79 -26.77 1.13
CA PHE A 110 11.21 -25.93 0.01
C PHE A 110 10.10 -24.95 -0.39
N GLU A 111 8.85 -25.39 -0.49
CA GLU A 111 7.71 -24.52 -0.79
C GLU A 111 7.55 -23.43 0.26
N ASN A 112 7.69 -23.77 1.55
CA ASN A 112 7.67 -22.79 2.63
C ASN A 112 8.83 -21.78 2.53
N LYS A 113 10.04 -22.24 2.23
CA LYS A 113 11.19 -21.34 2.00
C LYS A 113 10.96 -20.43 0.80
N LEU A 114 10.40 -20.95 -0.29
CA LEU A 114 10.11 -20.18 -1.49
C LEU A 114 9.02 -19.13 -1.23
N ARG A 115 8.00 -19.49 -0.42
CA ARG A 115 6.96 -18.57 0.04
C ARG A 115 7.53 -17.47 0.94
N GLN A 116 8.44 -17.79 1.86
CA GLN A 116 9.13 -16.80 2.69
C GLN A 116 10.00 -15.86 1.85
N LEU A 117 10.81 -16.40 0.93
CA LEU A 117 11.66 -15.61 0.03
C LEU A 117 10.82 -14.63 -0.80
N VAL A 118 9.73 -15.10 -1.41
CA VAL A 118 8.90 -14.29 -2.30
C VAL A 118 8.10 -13.23 -1.54
N HIS A 119 7.45 -13.60 -0.44
CA HIS A 119 6.51 -12.69 0.23
C HIS A 119 7.12 -11.82 1.32
N VAL A 120 8.23 -12.24 1.92
CA VAL A 120 8.86 -11.52 3.03
C VAL A 120 10.12 -10.83 2.54
N GLU A 121 11.10 -11.59 2.04
CA GLU A 121 12.43 -11.05 1.73
C GLU A 121 12.42 -10.18 0.48
N LEU A 122 11.82 -10.64 -0.63
CA LEU A 122 11.70 -9.87 -1.87
C LEU A 122 10.90 -8.60 -1.68
N ARG A 123 9.80 -8.66 -0.92
CA ARG A 123 8.98 -7.50 -0.61
C ARG A 123 9.73 -6.50 0.27
N SER A 124 10.35 -6.97 1.36
CA SER A 124 11.16 -6.13 2.24
C SER A 124 12.33 -5.47 1.50
N THR A 125 13.00 -6.22 0.62
CA THR A 125 14.10 -5.71 -0.19
C THR A 125 13.60 -4.65 -1.18
N ARG A 126 12.46 -4.87 -1.82
CA ARG A 126 11.82 -3.89 -2.70
C ARG A 126 11.50 -2.60 -1.94
N ASP A 127 10.83 -2.70 -0.79
CA ASP A 127 10.43 -1.54 0.00
C ASP A 127 11.66 -0.73 0.48
N ASN A 128 12.73 -1.43 0.86
CA ASN A 128 14.00 -0.81 1.24
C ASN A 128 14.68 -0.12 0.05
N VAL A 129 14.70 -0.77 -1.13
CA VAL A 129 15.24 -0.17 -2.35
C VAL A 129 14.43 1.06 -2.77
N GLU A 130 13.10 0.99 -2.71
CA GLU A 130 12.20 2.10 -3.02
C GLU A 130 12.45 3.28 -2.09
N SER A 131 12.52 3.03 -0.77
CA SER A 131 12.86 4.04 0.23
C SER A 131 14.23 4.67 -0.01
N LYS A 132 15.23 3.88 -0.40
CA LYS A 132 16.57 4.39 -0.75
C LYS A 132 16.53 5.26 -2.02
N ILE A 133 15.76 4.87 -3.03
CA ILE A 133 15.60 5.66 -4.26
C ILE A 133 14.90 6.98 -3.96
N GLU A 134 13.86 6.98 -3.13
CA GLU A 134 13.19 8.20 -2.70
C GLU A 134 14.13 9.12 -1.92
N TYR A 135 14.93 8.55 -1.02
CA TYR A 135 15.96 9.30 -0.32
C TYR A 135 17.00 9.92 -1.27
N LEU A 136 17.47 9.17 -2.27
CA LEU A 136 18.41 9.69 -3.28
C LEU A 136 17.78 10.82 -4.10
N LYS A 137 16.51 10.70 -4.49
CA LYS A 137 15.78 11.78 -5.18
C LYS A 137 15.67 13.03 -4.30
N ALA A 138 15.40 12.86 -3.01
CA ALA A 138 15.36 13.98 -2.06
C ALA A 138 16.75 14.61 -1.87
N LEU A 139 17.82 13.81 -1.95
CA LEU A 139 19.18 14.32 -1.89
C LEU A 139 19.53 15.14 -3.15
N ASP A 140 19.12 14.67 -4.33
CA ASP A 140 19.31 15.41 -5.58
C ASP A 140 18.57 16.75 -5.57
N THR A 141 17.34 16.80 -5.04
CA THR A 141 16.61 18.08 -4.91
C THR A 141 17.31 19.03 -3.93
N LEU A 142 17.88 18.53 -2.84
CA LEU A 142 18.67 19.34 -1.93
C LEU A 142 19.97 19.85 -2.57
N ASP A 143 20.66 19.03 -3.36
CA ASP A 143 21.89 19.45 -4.06
C ASP A 143 21.59 20.56 -5.08
N THR A 144 20.54 20.41 -5.88
CA THR A 144 20.13 21.46 -6.83
C THR A 144 19.75 22.77 -6.13
N LEU A 145 19.09 22.70 -4.98
CA LEU A 145 18.75 23.86 -4.16
C LEU A 145 20.02 24.54 -3.61
N LEU A 146 21.00 23.74 -3.16
CA LEU A 146 22.27 24.23 -2.65
C LEU A 146 23.08 24.93 -3.75
N GLN A 147 23.14 24.36 -4.95
CA GLN A 147 23.79 24.99 -6.11
C GLN A 147 23.16 26.35 -6.43
N LYS A 148 21.82 26.46 -6.38
CA LYS A 148 21.11 27.73 -6.56
C LYS A 148 21.46 28.75 -5.46
N HIS A 149 21.60 28.32 -4.21
CA HIS A 149 22.05 29.21 -3.13
C HIS A 149 23.48 29.72 -3.35
N VAL A 150 24.41 28.86 -3.77
CA VAL A 150 25.79 29.26 -4.07
C VAL A 150 25.84 30.24 -5.25
N ALA A 151 25.06 29.98 -6.30
CA ALA A 151 24.93 30.89 -7.43
C ALA A 151 24.35 32.25 -7.02
N LEU A 152 23.37 32.26 -6.13
CA LEU A 152 22.73 33.50 -5.68
C LEU A 152 23.66 34.34 -4.80
N ASP A 153 24.47 33.71 -3.94
CA ASP A 153 25.49 34.42 -3.18
C ASP A 153 26.58 35.02 -4.09
N SER A 154 27.03 34.27 -5.10
CA SER A 154 28.02 34.78 -6.06
C SER A 154 27.47 35.95 -6.90
N ILE A 155 26.20 35.89 -7.31
CA ILE A 155 25.50 36.99 -7.98
C ILE A 155 25.48 38.23 -7.08
N PHE A 156 25.16 38.10 -5.79
CA PHE A 156 25.16 39.24 -4.87
C PHE A 156 26.54 39.83 -4.63
N GLN A 157 27.58 39.00 -4.48
CA GLN A 157 28.95 39.49 -4.34
C GLN A 157 29.40 40.23 -5.59
N PHE A 158 29.08 39.71 -6.78
CA PHE A 158 29.44 40.32 -8.04
C PHE A 158 28.66 41.61 -8.30
N SER A 159 27.34 41.60 -8.04
CA SER A 159 26.48 42.79 -8.12
C SER A 159 26.98 43.89 -7.20
N ALA A 160 27.33 43.60 -5.94
CA ALA A 160 27.85 44.60 -5.01
C ALA A 160 29.18 45.22 -5.48
N ARG A 161 30.09 44.40 -6.03
CA ARG A 161 31.36 44.90 -6.61
C ARG A 161 31.12 45.76 -7.84
N LEU A 162 30.23 45.32 -8.74
CA LEU A 162 29.89 46.04 -9.95
C LEU A 162 29.21 47.37 -9.63
N SER A 163 28.26 47.39 -8.68
CA SER A 163 27.62 48.61 -8.17
C SER A 163 28.65 49.59 -7.62
N ARG A 164 29.61 49.12 -6.81
CA ARG A 164 30.67 49.99 -6.28
C ARG A 164 31.57 50.56 -7.38
N SER A 165 31.96 49.74 -8.36
CA SER A 165 32.74 50.21 -9.51
C SER A 165 31.96 51.22 -10.36
N LEU A 166 30.66 51.00 -10.53
CA LEU A 166 29.78 51.90 -11.26
C LEU A 166 29.62 53.24 -10.51
N GLU A 167 29.44 53.21 -9.19
CA GLU A 167 29.39 54.41 -8.35
C GLU A 167 30.67 55.25 -8.47
N VAL A 168 31.84 54.60 -8.41
CA VAL A 168 33.14 55.28 -8.56
C VAL A 168 33.28 55.86 -9.97
N ALA A 169 32.97 55.08 -11.01
CA ALA A 169 33.01 55.54 -12.39
C ALA A 169 32.04 56.71 -12.64
N CYS A 170 30.92 56.76 -11.91
CA CYS A 170 30.00 57.89 -11.97
C CYS A 170 30.54 59.11 -11.20
N GLN A 171 31.38 58.95 -10.17
CA GLN A 171 31.91 60.06 -9.36
C GLN A 171 33.17 60.71 -9.96
N ASP A 172 34.00 59.95 -10.68
CA ASP A 172 35.24 60.43 -11.29
C ASP A 172 34.97 61.28 -12.55
N ALA A 173 34.82 62.60 -12.36
CA ALA A 173 34.72 63.59 -13.41
C ALA A 173 36.15 63.99 -13.88
N PRO A 174 36.56 63.58 -15.09
CA PRO A 174 36.32 64.47 -16.22
C PRO A 174 35.92 63.79 -17.54
N ALA A 175 35.82 62.47 -17.61
CA ALA A 175 35.40 61.75 -18.82
C ALA A 175 34.68 60.45 -18.44
N ILE A 176 33.38 60.54 -18.21
CA ILE A 176 32.53 59.36 -18.06
C ILE A 176 32.47 58.69 -19.43
N ASP A 177 32.88 57.43 -19.51
CA ASP A 177 32.74 56.61 -20.71
C ASP A 177 31.29 56.13 -20.83
N ASP A 178 30.56 56.73 -21.77
CA ASP A 178 29.14 56.47 -22.03
C ASP A 178 28.88 54.99 -22.35
N GLU A 179 29.75 54.36 -23.15
CA GLU A 179 29.58 52.96 -23.56
C GLU A 179 29.84 52.01 -22.39
N LEU A 180 30.93 52.23 -21.66
CA LEU A 180 31.30 51.38 -20.52
C LEU A 180 30.24 51.42 -19.40
N VAL A 181 29.78 52.62 -19.04
CA VAL A 181 28.74 52.77 -17.99
C VAL A 181 27.41 52.18 -18.45
N SER A 182 27.07 52.32 -19.73
CA SER A 182 25.88 51.71 -20.34
C SER A 182 25.94 50.17 -20.33
N GLU A 183 27.08 49.57 -20.64
CA GLU A 183 27.27 48.11 -20.56
C GLU A 183 27.24 47.59 -19.12
N LEU A 184 27.94 48.26 -18.21
CA LEU A 184 27.93 47.91 -16.79
C LEU A 184 26.52 47.99 -16.19
N LEU A 185 25.72 48.98 -16.58
CA LEU A 185 24.34 49.11 -16.14
C LEU A 185 23.46 47.95 -16.67
N LYS A 186 23.65 47.53 -17.92
CA LYS A 186 22.94 46.37 -18.49
C LYS A 186 23.29 45.08 -17.77
N GLU A 187 24.58 44.85 -17.51
CA GLU A 187 25.03 43.65 -16.79
C GLU A 187 24.52 43.64 -15.34
N LEU A 188 24.52 44.79 -14.66
CA LEU A 188 23.94 44.90 -13.32
C LEU A 188 22.45 44.53 -13.30
N TYR A 189 21.69 45.03 -14.27
CA TYR A 189 20.27 44.74 -14.40
C TYR A 189 20.02 43.26 -14.73
N LYS A 190 20.81 42.65 -15.62
CA LYS A 190 20.73 41.19 -15.89
C LYS A 190 20.97 40.36 -14.63
N LEU A 191 21.97 40.72 -13.83
CA LEU A 191 22.26 40.03 -12.56
C LEU A 191 21.10 40.13 -11.57
N LEU A 192 20.45 41.29 -11.48
CA LEU A 192 19.25 41.47 -10.66
C LEU A 192 18.09 40.62 -11.17
N GLN A 193 17.88 40.54 -12.49
CA GLN A 193 16.86 39.67 -13.08
C GLN A 193 17.13 38.18 -12.79
N CYS A 194 18.38 37.73 -12.91
CA CYS A 194 18.77 36.36 -12.57
C CYS A 194 18.58 36.05 -11.08
N ALA A 195 18.94 37.00 -10.20
CA ALA A 195 18.68 36.85 -8.77
C ALA A 195 17.18 36.76 -8.48
N HIS A 196 16.37 37.58 -9.15
CA HIS A 196 14.91 37.58 -9.00
C HIS A 196 14.30 36.25 -9.45
N SER A 197 14.71 35.70 -10.60
CA SER A 197 14.19 34.41 -11.08
C SER A 197 14.49 33.28 -10.12
N ILE A 198 15.70 33.22 -9.56
CA ILE A 198 16.08 32.21 -8.57
C ILE A 198 15.28 32.40 -7.26
N LEU A 199 15.03 33.64 -6.84
CA LEU A 199 14.24 33.92 -5.62
C LEU A 199 12.76 33.52 -5.77
N ILE A 200 12.18 33.62 -6.97
CA ILE A 200 10.81 33.14 -7.25
C ILE A 200 10.73 31.63 -7.03
N GLU A 201 11.73 30.86 -7.44
CA GLU A 201 11.77 29.42 -7.19
C GLU A 201 11.83 29.08 -5.69
N PHE A 202 12.21 30.03 -4.83
CA PHE A 202 12.21 29.91 -3.38
C PHE A 202 10.99 30.57 -2.71
N GLN A 203 9.92 30.86 -3.46
CA GLN A 203 8.76 31.58 -2.93
C GLN A 203 8.09 30.82 -1.77
N ASP A 204 7.97 29.50 -1.91
CA ASP A 204 7.29 28.61 -0.96
C ASP A 204 8.16 28.21 0.25
N LEU A 205 9.45 28.52 0.22
CA LEU A 205 10.39 28.15 1.27
C LEU A 205 10.47 29.23 2.36
N SER A 206 9.92 28.93 3.53
CA SER A 206 10.06 29.77 4.72
C SER A 206 11.32 29.34 5.51
N SER A 207 12.49 29.80 5.06
CA SER A 207 13.77 29.58 5.75
C SER A 207 14.43 30.92 6.09
N PRO A 208 15.06 31.07 7.28
CA PRO A 208 15.82 32.27 7.63
C PRO A 208 16.88 32.66 6.58
N LEU A 209 17.47 31.68 5.89
CA LEU A 209 18.41 31.93 4.81
C LEU A 209 17.75 32.59 3.60
N VAL A 210 16.56 32.11 3.20
CA VAL A 210 15.78 32.71 2.11
C VAL A 210 15.38 34.14 2.47
N THR A 211 14.99 34.40 3.72
CA THR A 211 14.74 35.77 4.20
C THR A 211 15.99 36.64 4.09
N ARG A 212 17.17 36.15 4.48
CA ARG A 212 18.43 36.87 4.31
C ARG A 212 18.72 37.18 2.83
N PHE A 213 18.49 36.22 1.94
CA PHE A 213 18.67 36.44 0.51
C PHE A 213 17.69 37.46 -0.08
N ARG A 214 16.42 37.46 0.36
CA ARG A 214 15.43 38.48 -0.01
C ARG A 214 15.84 39.87 0.47
N ASN A 215 16.35 39.98 1.70
CA ASN A 215 16.85 41.25 2.24
C ASN A 215 18.07 41.75 1.45
N ASN A 216 19.02 40.85 1.12
CA ASN A 216 20.17 41.19 0.29
C ASN A 216 19.76 41.64 -1.11
N TYR A 217 18.79 40.98 -1.72
CA TYR A 217 18.23 41.39 -3.01
C TYR A 217 17.62 42.78 -2.93
N GLN A 218 16.78 43.06 -1.92
CA GLN A 218 16.19 44.39 -1.72
C GLN A 218 17.27 45.46 -1.55
N ASN A 219 18.33 45.18 -0.78
CA ASN A 219 19.47 46.08 -0.64
C ASN A 219 20.15 46.36 -1.99
N ASN A 220 20.41 45.33 -2.80
CA ASN A 220 21.03 45.50 -4.13
C ASN A 220 20.12 46.29 -5.09
N VAL A 221 18.80 46.07 -5.03
CA VAL A 221 17.81 46.85 -5.80
C VAL A 221 17.81 48.31 -5.37
N HIS A 222 17.87 48.59 -4.07
CA HIS A 222 17.99 49.97 -3.56
C HIS A 222 19.26 50.66 -4.06
N VAL A 223 20.41 49.99 -3.97
CA VAL A 223 21.68 50.51 -4.49
C VAL A 223 21.60 50.77 -6.00
N PHE A 224 21.02 49.83 -6.76
CA PHE A 224 20.79 50.01 -8.19
C PHE A 224 19.94 51.24 -8.49
N HIS A 225 18.84 51.45 -7.76
CA HIS A 225 18.00 52.63 -7.91
C HIS A 225 18.76 53.92 -7.58
N SER A 226 19.58 53.94 -6.53
CA SER A 226 20.42 55.10 -6.22
C SER A 226 21.40 55.43 -7.34
N ILE A 227 22.05 54.43 -7.94
CA ILE A 227 22.96 54.64 -9.07
C ILE A 227 22.19 55.15 -10.30
N VAL A 228 21.04 54.54 -10.61
CA VAL A 228 20.18 54.98 -11.72
C VAL A 228 19.72 56.42 -11.52
N SER A 229 19.35 56.83 -10.30
CA SER A 229 19.00 58.23 -10.00
C SER A 229 20.16 59.19 -10.26
N ILE A 230 21.37 58.88 -9.78
CA ILE A 230 22.57 59.70 -10.04
C ILE A 230 22.83 59.82 -11.55
N LEU A 231 22.68 58.71 -12.28
CA LEU A 231 22.87 58.69 -13.73
C LEU A 231 21.81 59.49 -14.47
N ILE A 232 20.54 59.42 -14.04
CA ILE A 232 19.46 60.23 -14.61
C ILE A 232 19.74 61.72 -14.40
N ASP A 233 20.14 62.12 -13.19
CA ASP A 233 20.48 63.50 -12.89
C ASP A 233 21.61 64.01 -13.81
N LYS A 234 22.68 63.23 -13.97
CA LYS A 234 23.81 63.56 -14.87
C LYS A 234 23.44 63.58 -16.35
N CYS A 235 22.65 62.61 -16.81
CA CYS A 235 22.15 62.57 -18.18
C CYS A 235 21.17 63.72 -18.46
N SER A 236 20.43 64.20 -17.46
CA SER A 236 19.52 65.34 -17.62
C SER A 236 20.25 66.68 -17.80
N GLU A 237 21.39 66.86 -17.13
CA GLU A 237 22.24 68.04 -17.28
C GLU A 237 22.95 68.10 -18.64
N LYS A 238 23.26 66.94 -19.24
CA LYS A 238 24.09 66.82 -20.47
C LYS A 238 23.59 65.74 -21.44
N SER A 239 22.31 65.79 -21.79
CA SER A 239 21.66 64.72 -22.60
C SER A 239 22.28 64.49 -23.99
N ALA A 240 22.93 65.50 -24.59
CA ALA A 240 23.59 65.37 -25.88
C ALA A 240 24.97 64.68 -25.81
N GLU A 241 25.59 64.60 -24.62
CA GLU A 241 26.92 63.99 -24.42
C GLU A 241 26.84 62.48 -24.13
N PHE A 242 25.67 61.96 -23.72
CA PHE A 242 25.49 60.57 -23.24
C PHE A 242 24.30 59.83 -23.88
N PRO A 243 24.31 59.59 -25.21
CA PRO A 243 23.19 58.97 -25.92
C PRO A 243 22.98 57.49 -25.56
N SER A 244 24.04 56.72 -25.33
CA SER A 244 23.92 55.28 -25.08
C SER A 244 23.47 55.00 -23.64
N MET A 245 23.91 55.77 -22.65
CA MET A 245 23.40 55.68 -21.28
C MET A 245 21.92 56.07 -21.21
N THR A 246 21.51 57.13 -21.89
CA THR A 246 20.10 57.58 -21.92
C THR A 246 19.19 56.50 -22.52
N SER A 247 19.60 55.87 -23.63
CA SER A 247 18.87 54.76 -24.24
C SER A 247 18.74 53.56 -23.30
N THR A 248 19.83 53.20 -22.62
CA THR A 248 19.85 52.07 -21.68
C THR A 248 19.00 52.34 -20.44
N LEU A 249 19.05 53.55 -19.88
CA LEU A 249 18.21 53.94 -18.73
C LEU A 249 16.72 53.84 -19.08
N VAL A 250 16.33 54.28 -20.28
CA VAL A 250 14.94 54.15 -20.77
C VAL A 250 14.57 52.67 -20.96
N ALA A 251 15.49 51.83 -21.44
CA ALA A 251 15.26 50.40 -21.63
C ALA A 251 15.10 49.64 -20.31
N VAL A 252 15.87 50.01 -19.28
CA VAL A 252 15.79 49.47 -17.92
C VAL A 252 14.51 49.93 -17.23
N ALA A 253 14.08 51.20 -17.41
CA ALA A 253 12.88 51.73 -16.77
C ALA A 253 11.56 51.20 -17.35
N LYS A 254 11.57 50.72 -18.60
CA LYS A 254 10.38 50.15 -19.27
C LYS A 254 10.16 48.66 -19.00
N ARG A 255 11.09 47.97 -18.35
CA ARG A 255 11.10 46.52 -18.17
C ARG A 255 11.10 46.13 -16.70
#